data_AF-A0A1K1MJL9-F1
#
_entry.id   AF-A0A1K1MJL9-F1
#
_cell.length_a   1.000
_cell.length_b   1.000
_cell.length_c   1.000
_cell.angle_alpha   90.00
_cell.angle_beta   90.00
_cell.angle_gamma   90.00
#
_symmetry.space_group_name_H-M   'P 1'
#
loop_
_entity.id
_entity.type
_entity.pdbx_description
1 polymer ?
#
loop_
_entity_poly.entity_id
_entity_poly.type
_entity_poly.pdbx_seq_one_letter_code
_entity_poly.pdbx_strand_id
1 'polypeptide(L)'
;MRTPALLSSTMKIPIAILTLLLSACANSGTFQHKPQRHADRFGGNRAALADCTIGRLQADSRWVISGLGYEVRSYPDIDATEVYAFPLGALPGTYPRNMPTNPDAVGVQEKPVVKVLDYAAHPYTGPSYSFLLMLKRIDDDSVLATVKGNEYEGGIAWESLAACAAASNQAGQK
;
A
#
# COMPACT_ATOMS: atom_id res chain seq x y z
N MET A 1 52.67 -40.14 -53.67
CA MET A 1 52.60 -38.76 -53.12
C MET A 1 51.19 -38.22 -53.33
N ARG A 2 50.36 -38.22 -52.28
CA ARG A 2 49.16 -37.36 -52.17
C ARG A 2 48.95 -37.04 -50.70
N THR A 3 48.81 -35.74 -50.45
CA THR A 3 48.71 -35.01 -49.18
C THR A 3 47.39 -35.26 -48.45
N PRO A 4 47.36 -35.24 -47.11
CA PRO A 4 46.11 -35.14 -46.35
C PRO A 4 45.70 -33.67 -46.17
N ALA A 5 44.42 -33.37 -46.39
CA ALA A 5 43.82 -32.08 -46.06
C ALA A 5 43.39 -32.07 -44.58
N LEU A 6 44.03 -31.22 -43.78
CA LEU A 6 43.59 -30.83 -42.45
C LEU A 6 42.53 -29.73 -42.58
N LEU A 7 41.27 -30.03 -42.28
CA LEU A 7 40.26 -29.01 -42.07
C LEU A 7 40.42 -28.42 -40.66
N SER A 8 40.92 -27.18 -40.62
CA SER A 8 40.99 -26.34 -39.43
C SER A 8 39.60 -25.78 -39.10
N SER A 9 39.02 -26.24 -37.98
CA SER A 9 37.80 -25.67 -37.41
C SER A 9 38.11 -24.32 -36.77
N THR A 10 37.71 -23.23 -37.44
CA THR A 10 37.73 -21.89 -36.83
C THR A 10 36.56 -21.76 -35.87
N MET A 11 36.87 -21.85 -34.59
CA MET A 11 35.95 -21.73 -33.46
C MET A 11 35.48 -20.27 -33.33
N LYS A 12 34.45 -19.89 -34.07
CA LYS A 12 33.69 -18.64 -33.86
C LYS A 12 32.59 -18.89 -32.82
N ILE A 13 32.98 -19.05 -31.56
CA ILE A 13 32.04 -19.08 -30.44
C ILE A 13 31.63 -17.63 -30.16
N PRO A 14 30.32 -17.34 -30.08
CA PRO A 14 29.78 -16.09 -30.60
C PRO A 14 29.72 -15.01 -29.52
N ILE A 15 30.07 -13.79 -29.90
CA ILE A 15 29.84 -12.54 -29.15
C ILE A 15 28.34 -12.39 -28.75
N ALA A 16 27.44 -13.15 -29.37
CA ALA A 16 26.03 -13.21 -29.04
C ALA A 16 25.69 -13.76 -27.64
N ILE A 17 26.58 -14.53 -26.98
CA ILE A 17 26.32 -15.03 -25.61
C ILE A 17 26.54 -13.92 -24.57
N LEU A 18 27.46 -12.98 -24.84
CA LEU A 18 27.79 -11.92 -23.88
C LEU A 18 26.70 -10.84 -23.82
N THR A 19 25.96 -10.60 -24.90
CA THR A 19 24.84 -9.63 -24.91
C THR A 19 23.57 -10.17 -24.21
N LEU A 20 23.39 -11.49 -24.10
CA LEU A 20 22.28 -12.08 -23.35
C LEU A 20 22.45 -11.99 -21.83
N LEU A 21 23.68 -11.83 -21.32
CA LEU A 21 23.94 -11.77 -19.88
C LEU A 21 23.76 -10.37 -19.28
N LEU A 22 23.67 -9.31 -20.10
CA LEU A 22 23.50 -7.93 -19.62
C LEU A 22 22.03 -7.46 -19.52
N SER A 23 21.05 -8.22 -20.00
CA SER A 23 19.64 -7.82 -19.95
C SER A 23 18.92 -8.16 -18.63
N ALA A 24 19.58 -8.84 -17.70
CA ALA A 24 18.96 -9.30 -16.45
C ALA A 24 18.93 -8.26 -15.30
N CYS A 25 19.60 -7.11 -15.46
CA CYS A 25 19.67 -6.08 -14.40
C CYS A 25 18.86 -4.81 -14.71
N ALA A 26 17.99 -4.83 -15.72
CA ALA A 26 17.04 -3.75 -15.97
C ALA A 26 15.68 -4.03 -15.32
N ASN A 27 15.66 -4.48 -14.05
CA ASN A 27 14.47 -4.31 -13.22
C ASN A 27 14.53 -2.91 -12.59
N SER A 28 14.56 -1.88 -13.43
CA SER A 28 14.33 -0.51 -13.00
C SER A 28 12.97 -0.51 -12.31
N GLY A 29 12.98 -0.22 -11.00
CA GLY A 29 11.86 -0.29 -10.07
C GLY A 29 10.63 0.45 -10.57
N THR A 30 9.86 -0.23 -11.42
CA THR A 30 8.49 0.16 -11.72
C THR A 30 7.72 -0.11 -10.45
N PHE A 31 7.40 0.98 -9.75
CA PHE A 31 6.50 0.98 -8.61
C PHE A 31 5.16 0.44 -9.09
N GLN A 32 4.98 -0.89 -9.02
CA GLN A 32 3.77 -1.56 -9.49
C GLN A 32 2.63 -1.05 -8.63
N HIS A 33 1.81 -0.19 -9.22
CA HIS A 33 0.55 0.18 -8.62
C HIS A 33 -0.26 -1.10 -8.45
N LYS A 34 -0.54 -1.46 -7.19
CA LYS A 34 -1.38 -2.61 -6.90
C LYS A 34 -2.78 -2.36 -7.49
N PRO A 35 -3.47 -3.41 -7.95
CA PRO A 35 -4.78 -3.25 -8.56
C PRO A 35 -5.79 -2.62 -7.59
N GLN A 36 -6.73 -1.87 -8.16
CA GLN A 36 -7.93 -1.46 -7.45
C GLN A 36 -8.79 -2.70 -7.19
N ARG A 37 -9.13 -2.91 -5.93
CA ARG A 37 -9.94 -4.04 -5.45
C ARG A 37 -11.39 -3.65 -5.29
N HIS A 38 -11.64 -2.44 -4.79
CA HIS A 38 -12.99 -1.94 -4.52
C HIS A 38 -13.12 -0.47 -4.90
N ALA A 39 -14.32 -0.08 -5.29
CA ALA A 39 -14.73 1.31 -5.44
C ALA A 39 -16.25 1.42 -5.29
N ASP A 40 -16.71 2.35 -4.46
CA ASP A 40 -18.14 2.58 -4.20
C ASP A 40 -18.35 3.90 -3.46
N ARG A 41 -19.59 4.36 -3.41
CA ARG A 41 -20.03 5.55 -2.70
C ARG A 41 -20.44 5.19 -1.27
N PHE A 42 -19.98 5.98 -0.31
CA PHE A 42 -20.42 5.91 1.08
C PHE A 42 -20.91 7.27 1.56
N GLY A 43 -21.99 7.27 2.35
CA GLY A 43 -22.42 8.45 3.09
C GLY A 43 -21.50 8.71 4.29
N GLY A 44 -21.28 9.97 4.60
CA GLY A 44 -20.58 10.43 5.79
C GLY A 44 -19.36 11.31 5.53
N ASN A 45 -18.83 11.86 6.61
CA ASN A 45 -17.64 12.70 6.59
C ASN A 45 -16.37 11.86 6.36
N ARG A 46 -15.53 12.26 5.39
CA ARG A 46 -14.28 11.55 5.05
C ARG A 46 -13.33 11.33 6.23
N ALA A 47 -13.21 12.28 7.15
CA ALA A 47 -12.33 12.17 8.30
C ALA A 47 -12.92 11.19 9.33
N ALA A 48 -14.22 11.29 9.64
CA ALA A 48 -14.89 10.38 10.57
C ALA A 48 -14.89 8.93 10.06
N LEU A 49 -15.10 8.73 8.76
CA LEU A 49 -15.04 7.41 8.14
C LEU A 49 -13.62 6.81 8.22
N ALA A 50 -12.58 7.58 7.90
CA ALA A 50 -11.19 7.14 8.04
C ALA A 50 -10.86 6.78 9.50
N ASP A 51 -11.30 7.63 10.43
CA ASP A 51 -11.08 7.46 11.86
C ASP A 51 -11.66 6.15 12.41
N CYS A 52 -12.93 5.92 12.14
CA CYS A 52 -13.62 4.71 12.54
C CYS A 52 -12.99 3.47 11.88
N THR A 53 -12.66 3.57 10.59
CA THR A 53 -12.06 2.46 9.84
C THR A 53 -10.73 2.04 10.46
N ILE A 54 -9.88 3.00 10.84
CA ILE A 54 -8.61 2.72 11.51
C ILE A 54 -8.83 2.13 12.89
N GLY A 55 -9.77 2.67 13.67
CA GLY A 55 -10.09 2.11 14.98
C GLY A 55 -10.49 0.63 14.88
N ARG A 56 -11.26 0.26 13.85
CA ARG A 56 -11.61 -1.15 13.57
C ARG A 56 -10.40 -1.98 13.15
N LEU A 57 -9.58 -1.46 12.25
CA LEU A 57 -8.40 -2.17 11.75
C LEU A 57 -7.35 -2.40 12.85
N GLN A 58 -7.12 -1.42 13.71
CA GLN A 58 -6.21 -1.55 14.86
C GLN A 58 -6.74 -2.52 15.91
N ALA A 59 -8.06 -2.68 16.03
CA ALA A 59 -8.69 -3.66 16.91
C ALA A 59 -8.82 -5.08 16.29
N ASP A 60 -8.41 -5.26 15.03
CA ASP A 60 -8.52 -6.54 14.34
C ASP A 60 -7.48 -7.54 14.86
N SER A 61 -7.92 -8.73 15.29
CA SER A 61 -7.05 -9.75 15.86
C SER A 61 -6.38 -10.65 14.81
N ARG A 62 -6.71 -10.52 13.52
CA ARG A 62 -6.09 -11.30 12.45
C ARG A 62 -4.65 -10.81 12.28
N TRP A 63 -3.69 -11.73 12.44
CA TRP A 63 -2.25 -11.41 12.46
C TRP A 63 -1.77 -10.58 11.26
N VAL A 64 -2.36 -10.77 10.08
CA VAL A 64 -2.01 -10.04 8.85
C VAL A 64 -2.47 -8.58 8.87
N ILE A 65 -3.48 -8.24 9.69
CA ILE A 65 -3.97 -6.87 9.90
C ILE A 65 -3.29 -6.25 11.12
N SER A 66 -3.25 -6.97 12.24
CA SER A 66 -2.57 -6.50 13.46
C SER A 66 -1.06 -6.31 13.24
N GLY A 67 -0.48 -6.98 12.23
CA GLY A 67 0.90 -6.82 11.79
C GLY A 67 1.15 -5.62 10.86
N LEU A 68 0.15 -4.76 10.64
CA LEU A 68 0.27 -3.57 9.81
C LEU A 68 0.44 -2.30 10.64
N GLY A 69 1.23 -1.37 10.12
CA GLY A 69 1.19 0.03 10.49
C GLY A 69 0.24 0.81 9.59
N TYR A 70 -0.30 1.90 10.14
CA TYR A 70 -1.23 2.77 9.43
C TYR A 70 -0.74 4.22 9.47
N GLU A 71 -0.82 4.90 8.33
CA GLU A 71 -0.72 6.35 8.24
C GLU A 71 -2.04 6.92 7.73
N VAL A 72 -2.39 8.10 8.24
CA VAL A 72 -3.50 8.89 7.69
C VAL A 72 -2.95 10.10 7.01
N ARG A 73 -3.35 10.31 5.77
CA ARG A 73 -2.99 11.48 4.98
C ARG A 73 -4.25 12.24 4.60
N SER A 74 -4.28 13.53 4.85
CA SER A 74 -5.33 14.42 4.34
C SER A 74 -4.74 15.24 3.21
N TYR A 75 -5.48 15.28 2.10
CA TYR A 75 -5.16 16.04 0.89
C TYR A 75 -6.25 17.11 0.69
N PRO A 76 -6.10 18.32 1.25
CA PRO A 76 -7.10 19.37 1.14
C PRO A 76 -7.32 19.84 -0.29
N ASP A 77 -6.29 19.81 -1.11
CA ASP A 77 -6.28 20.23 -2.51
C ASP A 77 -7.20 19.40 -3.42
N ILE A 78 -7.51 18.16 -3.01
CA ILE A 78 -8.41 17.26 -3.73
C ILE A 78 -9.57 16.74 -2.86
N ASP A 79 -9.79 17.36 -1.70
CA ASP A 79 -10.79 16.97 -0.70
C ASP A 79 -10.78 15.47 -0.37
N ALA A 80 -9.60 14.90 -0.16
CA ALA A 80 -9.43 13.48 0.07
C ALA A 80 -8.74 13.14 1.39
N THR A 81 -9.07 11.97 1.94
CA THR A 81 -8.36 11.35 3.06
C THR A 81 -7.91 9.96 2.62
N GLU A 82 -6.66 9.62 2.90
CA GLU A 82 -6.07 8.32 2.59
C GLU A 82 -5.65 7.61 3.88
N VAL A 83 -6.02 6.34 3.98
CA VAL A 83 -5.47 5.40 4.95
C VAL A 83 -4.46 4.53 4.23
N TYR A 84 -3.20 4.67 4.63
CA TYR A 84 -2.06 4.00 4.03
C TYR A 84 -1.58 2.89 4.97
N ALA A 85 -1.74 1.63 4.56
CA ALA A 85 -1.36 0.47 5.37
C ALA A 85 -0.09 -0.20 4.85
N PHE A 86 0.84 -0.49 5.74
CA PHE A 86 2.16 -1.04 5.41
C PHE A 86 2.61 -2.09 6.42
N PRO A 87 3.45 -3.06 6.03
CA PRO A 87 4.01 -4.01 6.98
C PRO A 87 4.83 -3.31 8.08
N LEU A 88 4.65 -3.71 9.35
CA LEU A 88 5.48 -3.21 10.46
C LEU A 88 6.95 -3.58 10.19
N GLY A 89 7.79 -2.58 9.93
CA GLY A 89 9.19 -2.76 9.49
C GLY A 89 9.49 -2.20 8.09
N ALA A 90 8.46 -1.83 7.32
CA ALA A 90 8.65 -1.26 5.99
C ALA A 90 9.11 0.21 6.01
N LEU A 91 8.86 0.95 7.10
CA LEU A 91 9.29 2.35 7.24
C LEU A 91 10.66 2.47 7.92
N PRO A 92 11.51 3.42 7.46
CA PRO A 92 12.74 3.78 8.16
C PRO A 92 12.47 4.18 9.61
N GLY A 93 13.32 3.74 10.54
CA GLY A 93 13.16 4.07 11.97
C GLY A 93 12.33 3.07 12.78
N THR A 94 11.88 1.98 12.14
CA THR A 94 11.25 0.85 12.85
C THR A 94 12.33 -0.11 13.37
N TYR A 95 12.48 -0.20 14.69
CA TYR A 95 13.42 -1.08 15.37
C TYR A 95 12.66 -1.99 16.36
N PRO A 96 13.20 -3.15 16.75
CA PRO A 96 12.54 -4.02 17.73
C PRO A 96 12.12 -3.28 19.01
N ARG A 97 12.96 -2.36 19.52
CA ARG A 97 12.69 -1.55 20.72
C ARG A 97 11.48 -0.60 20.65
N ASN A 98 10.99 -0.27 19.45
CA ASN A 98 9.84 0.60 19.23
C ASN A 98 8.78 -0.03 18.29
N MET A 99 8.85 -1.35 18.07
CA MET A 99 7.84 -2.07 17.33
C MET A 99 6.62 -2.36 18.23
N PRO A 100 5.39 -2.06 17.78
CA PRO A 100 4.17 -2.35 18.55
C PRO A 100 3.99 -3.83 18.92
N THR A 101 4.62 -4.73 18.16
CA THR A 101 4.56 -6.19 18.38
C THR A 101 5.60 -6.70 19.37
N ASN A 102 6.52 -5.85 19.85
CA ASN A 102 7.49 -6.25 20.86
C ASN A 102 6.88 -6.04 22.27
N PRO A 103 6.70 -7.09 23.07
CA PRO A 103 6.14 -6.96 24.43
C PRO A 103 7.00 -6.11 25.36
N ASP A 104 8.31 -5.98 25.07
CA ASP A 104 9.24 -5.17 25.84
C ASP A 104 9.34 -3.72 25.31
N ALA A 105 8.64 -3.38 24.22
CA ALA A 105 8.61 -2.02 23.73
C ALA A 105 7.72 -1.16 24.64
N VAL A 106 8.25 -0.01 25.08
CA VAL A 106 7.50 1.00 25.84
C VAL A 106 6.62 1.85 24.91
N GLY A 107 5.97 1.21 23.93
CA GLY A 107 5.17 1.86 22.91
C GLY A 107 3.75 1.34 22.93
N VAL A 108 2.77 2.22 23.15
CA VAL A 108 1.36 1.92 22.89
C VAL A 108 1.15 2.03 21.38
N GLN A 109 0.32 1.18 20.78
CA GLN A 109 -0.12 1.40 19.40
C GLN A 109 -1.02 2.64 19.39
N GLU A 110 -0.42 3.80 19.19
CA GLU A 110 -1.13 5.07 19.18
C GLU A 110 -1.99 5.20 17.93
N LYS A 111 -3.06 5.98 18.05
CA LYS A 111 -3.85 6.38 16.92
C LYS A 111 -2.96 7.17 15.95
N PRO A 112 -2.96 6.85 14.63
CA PRO A 112 -2.10 7.53 13.68
C PRO A 112 -2.38 9.03 13.64
N VAL A 113 -1.32 9.84 13.70
CA VAL A 113 -1.42 11.29 13.52
C VAL A 113 -1.71 11.59 12.04
N VAL A 114 -2.69 12.45 11.79
CA VAL A 114 -3.04 12.88 10.42
C VAL A 114 -1.94 13.76 9.84
N LYS A 115 -1.38 13.32 8.71
CA LYS A 115 -0.41 14.09 7.92
C LYS A 115 -1.15 14.90 6.87
N VAL A 116 -1.05 16.23 6.92
CA VAL A 116 -1.62 17.10 5.88
C VAL A 116 -0.58 17.25 4.77
N LEU A 117 -0.95 16.85 3.56
CA LEU A 117 -0.06 16.84 2.39
C LEU A 117 -0.79 17.45 1.19
N ASP A 118 0.00 17.92 0.22
CA ASP A 118 -0.50 18.31 -1.11
C ASP A 118 -0.34 17.11 -2.05
N TYR A 119 -1.44 16.66 -2.67
CA TYR A 119 -1.45 15.48 -3.53
C TYR A 119 -0.60 15.68 -4.79
N ALA A 120 -0.56 16.88 -5.36
CA ALA A 120 0.20 17.19 -6.56
C ALA A 120 1.70 17.31 -6.29
N ALA A 121 2.08 17.80 -5.11
CA ALA A 121 3.49 18.05 -4.77
C ALA A 121 4.22 16.82 -4.21
N HIS A 122 3.51 15.76 -3.83
CA HIS A 122 4.09 14.59 -3.15
C HIS A 122 3.80 13.29 -3.90
N PRO A 123 4.47 13.03 -5.05
CA PRO A 123 4.44 11.71 -5.65
C PRO A 123 4.92 10.69 -4.60
N TYR A 124 4.13 9.65 -4.36
CA TYR A 124 4.39 8.72 -3.27
C TYR A 124 5.72 7.96 -3.49
N THR A 125 6.68 8.15 -2.58
CA THR A 125 8.02 7.52 -2.60
C THR A 125 8.26 6.56 -1.44
N GLY A 126 7.23 6.25 -0.64
CA GLY A 126 7.39 5.38 0.53
C GLY A 126 7.39 3.87 0.20
N PRO A 127 7.42 3.00 1.23
CA PRO A 127 7.49 1.55 1.06
C PRO A 127 6.29 0.99 0.27
N SER A 128 6.36 -0.27 -0.15
CA SER A 128 5.19 -0.95 -0.71
C SER A 128 4.06 -1.04 0.32
N TYR A 129 2.81 -0.74 -0.09
CA TYR A 129 1.63 -0.85 0.78
C TYR A 129 1.06 -2.26 0.76
N SER A 130 0.45 -2.66 1.87
CA SER A 130 -0.49 -3.79 1.90
C SER A 130 -1.81 -3.38 1.24
N PHE A 131 -2.36 -2.24 1.63
CA PHE A 131 -3.48 -1.58 0.95
C PHE A 131 -3.45 -0.05 1.12
N LEU A 132 -4.19 0.63 0.27
CA LEU A 132 -4.45 2.06 0.28
C LEU A 132 -5.96 2.25 0.15
N LEU A 133 -6.58 2.82 1.18
CA LEU A 133 -7.98 3.24 1.17
C LEU A 133 -8.04 4.76 0.96
N MET A 134 -8.61 5.21 -0.14
CA MET A 134 -8.82 6.62 -0.44
C MET A 134 -10.29 6.97 -0.29
N LEU A 135 -10.60 8.02 0.46
CA LEU A 135 -11.93 8.60 0.65
C LEU A 135 -11.93 10.01 0.06
N LYS A 136 -12.44 10.17 -1.17
CA LYS A 136 -12.52 11.46 -1.84
C LYS A 136 -13.94 12.01 -1.73
N ARG A 137 -14.10 13.24 -1.27
CA ARG A 137 -15.40 13.91 -1.26
C ARG A 137 -15.97 13.98 -2.69
N ILE A 138 -17.25 13.66 -2.85
CA ILE A 138 -17.97 13.85 -4.13
C ILE A 138 -19.12 14.84 -4.00
N ASP A 139 -19.65 15.04 -2.80
CA ASP A 139 -20.63 16.05 -2.43
C ASP A 139 -20.55 16.34 -0.92
N ASP A 140 -21.52 17.07 -0.36
CA ASP A 140 -21.46 17.54 1.02
C ASP A 140 -21.56 16.40 2.06
N ASP A 141 -22.22 15.32 1.69
CA ASP A 141 -22.61 14.23 2.60
C ASP A 141 -22.08 12.85 2.18
N SER A 142 -21.29 12.75 1.11
CA SER A 142 -20.76 11.48 0.66
C SER A 142 -19.35 11.53 0.06
N VAL A 143 -18.74 10.35 0.04
CA VAL A 143 -17.40 10.12 -0.46
C VAL A 143 -17.39 8.99 -1.48
N LEU A 144 -16.55 9.12 -2.49
CA LEU A 144 -16.10 8.00 -3.29
C LEU A 144 -14.95 7.33 -2.52
N ALA A 145 -15.18 6.10 -2.09
CA ALA A 145 -14.15 5.26 -1.51
C ALA A 145 -13.52 4.38 -2.58
N THR A 146 -12.19 4.24 -2.56
CA THR A 146 -11.48 3.26 -3.38
C THR A 146 -10.44 2.54 -2.55
N VAL A 147 -10.28 1.23 -2.78
CA VAL A 147 -9.21 0.43 -2.16
C VAL A 147 -8.32 -0.14 -3.24
N LYS A 148 -7.01 0.08 -3.10
CA LYS A 148 -5.97 -0.56 -3.90
C LYS A 148 -5.11 -1.42 -2.98
N GLY A 149 -4.62 -2.56 -3.46
CA GLY A 149 -3.74 -3.38 -2.64
C GLY A 149 -3.83 -4.88 -2.84
N ASN A 150 -3.33 -5.59 -1.84
CA ASN A 150 -3.54 -7.02 -1.68
C ASN A 150 -5.04 -7.30 -1.48
N GLU A 151 -5.49 -8.44 -2.02
CA GLU A 151 -6.92 -8.78 -2.02
C GLU A 151 -7.47 -8.99 -0.62
N TYR A 152 -6.76 -9.74 0.22
CA TYR A 152 -7.22 -10.09 1.56
C TYR A 152 -7.25 -8.87 2.49
N GLU A 153 -6.14 -8.15 2.61
CA GLU A 153 -6.04 -6.97 3.47
C GLU A 153 -6.93 -5.83 2.97
N GLY A 154 -7.02 -5.66 1.65
CA GLY A 154 -7.92 -4.69 1.02
C GLY A 154 -9.41 -5.01 1.26
N GLY A 155 -9.79 -6.29 1.22
CA GLY A 155 -11.15 -6.72 1.54
C GLY A 155 -11.52 -6.41 2.99
N ILE A 156 -10.60 -6.64 3.93
CA ILE A 156 -10.84 -6.31 5.36
C ILE A 156 -10.97 -4.81 5.59
N ALA A 157 -10.15 -4.00 4.91
CA ALA A 157 -10.28 -2.55 4.94
C ALA A 157 -11.65 -2.10 4.40
N TRP A 158 -12.12 -2.74 3.33
CA TRP A 158 -13.43 -2.47 2.73
C TRP A 158 -14.58 -2.81 3.67
N GLU A 159 -14.57 -4.00 4.28
CA GLU A 159 -15.56 -4.44 5.26
C GLU A 159 -15.60 -3.49 6.47
N SER A 160 -14.43 -3.06 6.94
CA SER A 160 -14.30 -2.13 8.07
C SER A 160 -14.92 -0.77 7.74
N LEU A 161 -14.65 -0.23 6.55
CA LEU A 161 -15.24 1.00 6.07
C LEU A 161 -16.77 0.89 5.95
N ALA A 162 -17.26 -0.19 5.34
CA ALA A 162 -18.69 -0.41 5.15
C ALA A 162 -19.44 -0.45 6.49
N ALA A 163 -18.86 -1.12 7.49
CA ALA A 163 -19.42 -1.15 8.84
C ALA A 163 -19.41 0.23 9.52
N CYS A 164 -18.37 1.05 9.30
CA CYS A 164 -18.29 2.41 9.81
C CYS A 164 -19.32 3.35 9.16
N ALA A 165 -19.52 3.23 7.85
CA ALA A 165 -20.55 3.99 7.14
C ALA A 165 -21.95 3.61 7.63
N ALA A 166 -22.23 2.32 7.80
CA ALA A 166 -23.50 1.85 8.34
C ALA A 166 -23.78 2.38 9.76
N ALA A 167 -22.77 2.39 10.64
CA ALA A 167 -22.91 2.91 12.01
C ALA A 167 -23.11 4.43 12.03
N SER A 168 -22.44 5.17 11.15
CA SER A 168 -22.58 6.64 11.05
C SER A 168 -23.98 7.06 10.63
N ASN A 169 -24.60 6.29 9.73
CA ASN A 169 -25.96 6.54 9.27
C ASN A 169 -27.01 6.29 10.36
N GLN A 170 -26.74 5.41 11.33
CA GLN A 170 -27.64 5.15 12.46
C GLN A 170 -27.55 6.24 13.55
N ALA A 171 -26.39 6.88 13.70
CA ALA A 171 -26.19 7.96 14.67
C ALA A 171 -26.92 9.25 14.29
N GLY A 172 -27.17 9.49 13.00
CA GLY A 172 -27.91 10.66 12.50
C GLY A 172 -29.44 10.53 12.51
N GLN A 173 -29.99 9.40 12.95
CA GLN A 173 -31.43 9.12 13.02
C GLN A 173 -32.02 9.16 14.43
N LYS A 174 -31.21 9.49 15.45
CA LYS A 174 -31.65 9.74 16.83
C LYS A 174 -31.65 11.22 17.14
#